data_AF-A0ABD2UN30-F1
#
_entry.id   AF-A0ABD2UN30-F1
#
_cell.length_a   1.000
_cell.length_b   1.000
_cell.length_c   1.000
_cell.angle_alpha   90.00
_cell.angle_beta   90.00
_cell.angle_gamma   90.00
#
_symmetry.space_group_name_H-M   'P 1'
#
loop_
_entity.id
_entity.type
_entity.pdbx_description
1 polymer ?
#
loop_
_entity_poly.entity_id
_entity_poly.type
_entity_poly.pdbx_seq_one_letter_code
_entity_poly.pdbx_strand_id
1 'polypeptide(L)'
;MSEGLFNFVIGWTFMFAPLLFSDHKRDRFKGSLDLLWGFQMFLTNTFLIPYMAFRLNKSDSEYPPRATSQLGSIMTRGASVVGLVGGAACLLSTFWAFYGRGDGDFGSISDRWEFLLSYLSSERLAYAFIWDICLYIIFQPWLIGDNLQNIQEDKVGMVRYLRYVPVVGLVAYCLCLDVEDEN
;
A
#
# COMPACT_ATOMS: atom_id res chain seq x y z
N MET A 1 17.29 12.64 1.16
CA MET A 1 15.98 12.68 1.84
C MET A 1 14.84 12.34 0.87
N SER A 2 14.81 12.96 -0.31
CA SER A 2 13.83 12.68 -1.39
C SER A 2 13.76 11.21 -1.84
N GLU A 3 14.92 10.57 -2.03
CA GLU A 3 15.01 9.16 -2.44
C GLU A 3 14.41 8.21 -1.38
N GLY A 4 14.62 8.51 -0.10
CA GLY A 4 14.03 7.74 1.00
C GLY A 4 12.51 7.90 1.05
N LEU A 5 12.00 9.12 0.87
CA LEU A 5 10.55 9.36 0.79
C LEU A 5 9.92 8.61 -0.40
N PHE A 6 10.55 8.69 -1.58
CA PHE A 6 10.09 8.00 -2.77
C PHE A 6 10.08 6.48 -2.58
N ASN A 7 11.21 5.90 -2.15
CA ASN A 7 11.32 4.45 -1.93
C ASN A 7 10.35 3.96 -0.85
N PHE A 8 10.08 4.78 0.17
CA PHE A 8 9.09 4.48 1.20
C PHE A 8 7.67 4.41 0.62
N VAL A 9 7.26 5.42 -0.16
CA VAL A 9 5.93 5.44 -0.78
C VAL A 9 5.78 4.31 -1.78
N ILE A 10 6.76 4.10 -2.66
CA ILE A 10 6.72 3.01 -3.64
C ILE A 10 6.70 1.64 -2.97
N GLY A 11 7.49 1.42 -1.91
CA GLY A 11 7.46 0.18 -1.14
C GLY A 11 6.07 -0.08 -0.55
N TRP A 12 5.43 0.96 -0.01
CA TRP A 12 4.06 0.89 0.50
C TRP A 12 3.06 0.57 -0.62
N THR A 13 3.12 1.28 -1.74
CA THR A 13 2.28 1.04 -2.93
C THR A 13 2.42 -0.38 -3.47
N PHE A 14 3.64 -0.90 -3.49
CA PHE A 14 3.93 -2.25 -3.93
C PHE A 14 3.20 -3.28 -3.08
N MET A 15 3.15 -3.09 -1.75
CA MET A 15 2.40 -3.96 -0.83
C MET A 15 0.87 -3.84 -0.96
N PHE A 16 0.34 -2.78 -1.57
CA PHE A 16 -1.08 -2.72 -1.90
C PHE A 16 -1.48 -3.70 -3.03
N ALA A 17 -0.53 -4.20 -3.83
CA ALA A 17 -0.84 -5.14 -4.91
C ALA A 17 -1.59 -6.39 -4.41
N PRO A 18 -1.02 -7.21 -3.49
CA PRO A 18 -1.71 -8.40 -2.99
C PRO A 18 -3.06 -8.06 -2.37
N LEU A 19 -3.19 -6.93 -1.66
CA LEU A 19 -4.43 -6.48 -1.03
C LEU A 19 -5.52 -6.09 -2.05
N LEU A 20 -5.15 -5.44 -3.15
CA LEU A 20 -6.10 -5.08 -4.22
C LEU A 20 -6.55 -6.30 -5.01
N PHE A 21 -5.63 -7.24 -5.26
CA PHE A 21 -5.92 -8.45 -6.00
C PHE A 21 -6.71 -9.46 -5.18
N SER A 22 -6.54 -9.49 -3.86
CA SER A 22 -7.35 -10.33 -2.97
C SER A 22 -8.66 -9.66 -2.54
N ASP A 23 -8.94 -8.39 -2.87
CA ASP A 23 -10.14 -7.71 -2.36
C ASP A 23 -11.43 -8.43 -2.78
N HIS A 24 -12.28 -8.80 -1.81
CA HIS A 24 -13.55 -9.46 -2.09
C HIS A 24 -14.50 -8.59 -2.92
N LYS A 25 -14.35 -7.25 -2.81
CA LYS A 25 -15.14 -6.29 -3.58
C LYS A 25 -14.51 -5.91 -4.92
N ARG A 26 -13.41 -6.57 -5.33
CA ARG A 26 -12.66 -6.25 -6.56
C ARG A 26 -13.51 -6.32 -7.82
N ASP A 27 -14.49 -7.23 -7.87
CA ASP A 27 -15.34 -7.45 -9.04
C ASP A 27 -16.30 -6.29 -9.32
N ARG A 28 -16.47 -5.37 -8.36
CA ARG A 28 -17.23 -4.13 -8.55
C ARG A 28 -16.47 -3.11 -9.41
N PHE A 29 -15.16 -3.28 -9.54
CA PHE A 29 -14.34 -2.47 -10.41
C PHE A 29 -14.33 -3.08 -11.83
N LYS A 30 -15.01 -2.40 -12.78
CA LYS A 30 -15.15 -2.89 -14.16
C LYS A 30 -13.86 -2.78 -14.99
N GLY A 31 -12.86 -2.01 -14.53
CA GLY A 31 -11.56 -1.85 -15.19
C GLY A 31 -10.59 -3.01 -14.93
N SER A 32 -9.40 -2.92 -15.52
CA SER A 32 -8.30 -3.86 -15.21
C SER A 32 -7.62 -3.43 -13.92
N LEU A 33 -7.57 -4.32 -12.93
CA LEU A 33 -6.85 -4.11 -11.68
C LEU A 33 -5.34 -4.01 -11.91
N ASP A 34 -4.80 -4.73 -12.90
CA ASP A 34 -3.39 -4.65 -13.28
C ASP A 34 -3.04 -3.25 -13.77
N LEU A 35 -3.92 -2.67 -14.58
CA LEU A 35 -3.77 -1.31 -15.10
C LEU A 35 -3.90 -0.28 -13.97
N LEU A 36 -4.87 -0.47 -13.08
CA LEU A 36 -5.07 0.38 -11.92
C LEU A 36 -3.84 0.37 -11.02
N TRP A 37 -3.34 -0.81 -10.67
CA TRP A 37 -2.15 -0.96 -9.85
C TRP A 37 -0.89 -0.43 -10.56
N GLY A 38 -0.75 -0.70 -11.86
CA GLY A 38 0.35 -0.16 -12.66
C GLY A 38 0.37 1.37 -12.65
N PHE A 39 -0.77 2.01 -12.86
CA PHE A 39 -0.88 3.47 -12.75
C PHE A 39 -0.74 3.98 -11.33
N GLN A 40 -1.22 3.22 -10.34
CA GLN A 40 -1.02 3.49 -8.92
C GLN A 40 0.47 3.58 -8.58
N MET A 41 1.35 2.77 -9.17
CA MET A 41 2.80 2.87 -8.93
C MET A 41 3.42 4.20 -9.40
N PHE A 42 2.76 4.93 -10.31
CA PHE A 42 3.24 6.22 -10.83
C PHE A 42 2.51 7.45 -10.26
N LEU A 43 1.19 7.34 -10.02
CA LEU A 43 0.30 8.45 -9.66
C LEU A 43 -0.57 8.15 -8.43
N THR A 44 -0.19 7.13 -7.67
CA THR A 44 -0.62 6.76 -6.32
C THR A 44 -1.95 7.35 -5.82
N ASN A 45 -2.01 8.61 -5.39
CA ASN A 45 -3.24 9.29 -4.93
C ASN A 45 -4.43 9.18 -5.91
N THR A 46 -4.17 9.35 -7.20
CA THR A 46 -5.22 9.58 -8.22
C THR A 46 -6.06 8.33 -8.48
N PHE A 47 -5.50 7.14 -8.29
CA PHE A 47 -6.14 5.88 -8.67
C PHE A 47 -6.78 5.13 -7.50
N LEU A 48 -6.25 5.31 -6.28
CA LEU A 48 -6.84 4.68 -5.11
C LEU A 48 -8.19 5.29 -4.74
N ILE A 49 -8.37 6.61 -4.87
CA ILE A 49 -9.65 7.26 -4.53
C ILE A 49 -10.82 6.76 -5.41
N PRO A 50 -10.71 6.75 -6.75
CA PRO A 50 -11.74 6.16 -7.61
C PRO A 50 -11.98 4.69 -7.30
N TYR A 51 -10.93 3.90 -7.02
CA TYR A 51 -11.08 2.49 -6.65
C TYR A 51 -11.99 2.33 -5.42
N MET A 52 -11.72 3.11 -4.37
CA MET A 52 -12.52 3.09 -3.15
C MET A 52 -13.96 3.53 -3.42
N ALA A 53 -14.18 4.50 -4.32
CA ALA A 53 -15.52 4.91 -4.73
C ALA A 53 -16.26 3.80 -5.50
N PHE A 54 -15.60 3.12 -6.45
CA PHE A 54 -16.21 2.03 -7.21
C PHE A 54 -16.55 0.83 -6.33
N ARG A 55 -15.74 0.49 -5.32
CA ARG A 55 -16.05 -0.61 -4.38
C ARG A 55 -17.35 -0.37 -3.60
N LEU A 56 -17.74 0.88 -3.39
CA LEU A 56 -18.97 1.26 -2.67
C LEU A 56 -20.23 1.10 -3.55
N ASN A 57 -20.06 0.93 -4.85
CA ASN A 57 -21.19 0.73 -5.75
C ASN A 57 -21.85 -0.64 -5.51
N LYS A 58 -23.10 -0.80 -5.94
CA LYS A 58 -23.80 -2.09 -5.85
C LYS A 58 -23.08 -3.11 -6.73
N SER A 59 -22.98 -4.35 -6.25
CA SER A 59 -22.54 -5.46 -7.08
C SER A 59 -23.61 -5.71 -8.13
N ASP A 60 -23.25 -5.58 -9.41
CA ASP A 60 -24.09 -6.10 -10.49
C ASP A 60 -24.06 -7.62 -10.34
N SER A 61 -25.12 -8.21 -9.76
CA SER A 61 -25.28 -9.67 -9.56
C SER A 61 -25.40 -10.45 -10.88
N GLU A 62 -25.23 -9.77 -12.01
CA GLU A 62 -25.49 -10.26 -13.36
C GLU A 62 -24.21 -10.77 -14.04
N TYR A 63 -23.03 -10.54 -13.44
CA TYR A 63 -21.74 -10.99 -13.99
C TYR A 63 -21.12 -12.08 -13.11
N PRO A 64 -20.62 -13.18 -13.71
CA PRO A 64 -19.86 -14.18 -12.97
C PRO A 64 -18.58 -13.57 -12.38
N PRO A 65 -18.03 -14.16 -11.30
CA PRO A 65 -16.78 -13.70 -10.69
C PRO A 65 -15.68 -13.57 -11.76
N ARG A 66 -14.96 -12.45 -11.75
CA ARG A 66 -13.89 -12.25 -12.75
C ARG A 66 -12.69 -13.10 -12.35
N ALA A 67 -12.22 -13.92 -13.30
CA ALA A 67 -10.99 -14.67 -13.13
C ALA A 67 -9.83 -13.72 -12.79
N THR A 68 -9.03 -14.08 -11.78
CA THR A 68 -7.83 -13.33 -11.43
C THR A 68 -6.89 -13.25 -12.63
N SER A 69 -6.35 -12.06 -12.90
CA SER A 69 -5.28 -11.92 -13.88
C SER A 69 -4.06 -12.76 -13.48
N GLN A 70 -3.22 -13.13 -14.45
CA GLN A 70 -1.97 -13.85 -14.16
C GLN A 70 -1.07 -13.07 -13.20
N LEU A 71 -1.01 -11.74 -13.35
CA LEU A 71 -0.26 -10.86 -12.46
C LEU A 71 -0.86 -10.86 -11.04
N GLY A 72 -2.18 -10.77 -10.91
CA GLY A 72 -2.87 -10.84 -9.63
C GLY A 72 -2.67 -12.18 -8.92
N SER A 73 -2.70 -13.30 -9.66
CA SER A 73 -2.42 -14.63 -9.11
C SER A 73 -0.98 -14.75 -8.59
N ILE A 74 0.01 -14.24 -9.34
CA ILE A 74 1.42 -14.23 -8.90
C ILE A 74 1.59 -13.37 -7.65
N MET A 75 0.98 -12.18 -7.62
CA MET A 75 1.12 -11.24 -6.50
C MET A 75 0.41 -11.72 -5.23
N THR A 76 -0.71 -12.44 -5.35
CA THR A 76 -1.42 -13.03 -4.22
C THR A 76 -0.72 -14.28 -3.68
N ARG A 77 -0.30 -15.21 -4.55
CA ARG A 77 0.49 -16.38 -4.14
C ARG A 77 1.85 -15.99 -3.58
N GLY A 78 2.45 -14.93 -4.12
CA GLY A 78 3.69 -14.34 -3.66
C GLY A 78 3.53 -13.29 -2.56
N ALA A 79 2.33 -13.14 -1.97
CA ALA A 79 2.03 -12.02 -1.06
C ALA A 79 3.03 -11.90 0.08
N SER A 80 3.44 -13.00 0.70
CA SER A 80 4.46 -13.00 1.75
C SER A 80 5.79 -12.39 1.30
N VAL A 81 6.25 -12.72 0.08
CA VAL A 81 7.49 -12.15 -0.48
C VAL A 81 7.29 -10.66 -0.78
N VAL A 82 6.15 -10.29 -1.37
CA VAL A 82 5.80 -8.89 -1.68
C VAL A 82 5.77 -8.05 -0.40
N GLY A 83 5.16 -8.56 0.67
CA GLY A 83 5.09 -7.93 1.98
C GLY A 83 6.46 -7.77 2.63
N LEU A 84 7.31 -8.81 2.59
CA LEU A 84 8.67 -8.73 3.16
C LEU A 84 9.56 -7.75 2.38
N VAL A 85 9.54 -7.79 1.05
CA VAL A 85 10.34 -6.90 0.20
C VAL A 85 9.87 -5.45 0.34
N GLY A 86 8.57 -5.21 0.27
CA GLY A 86 8.01 -3.86 0.44
C GLY A 86 8.22 -3.32 1.85
N GLY A 87 8.04 -4.16 2.88
CA GLY A 87 8.29 -3.81 4.26
C GLY A 87 9.77 -3.48 4.52
N ALA A 88 10.68 -4.31 4.00
CA ALA A 88 12.12 -4.05 4.07
C ALA A 88 12.50 -2.75 3.34
N ALA A 89 11.93 -2.50 2.15
CA ALA A 89 12.14 -1.26 1.41
C ALA A 89 11.69 -0.04 2.22
N CYS A 90 10.50 -0.08 2.84
CA CYS A 90 10.03 1.00 3.73
C CYS A 90 10.97 1.19 4.93
N LEU A 91 11.37 0.10 5.62
CA LEU A 91 12.26 0.16 6.79
C LEU A 91 13.64 0.74 6.44
N LEU A 92 14.26 0.24 5.37
CA LEU A 92 15.55 0.73 4.88
C LEU A 92 15.45 2.19 4.45
N SER A 93 14.34 2.60 3.85
CA SER A 93 14.09 3.99 3.44
C SER A 93 13.92 4.92 4.64
N THR A 94 13.19 4.48 5.67
CA THR A 94 13.08 5.22 6.93
C THR A 94 14.45 5.34 7.60
N PHE A 95 15.20 4.24 7.68
CA PHE A 95 16.56 4.26 8.24
C PHE A 95 17.48 5.20 7.45
N TRP A 96 17.44 5.16 6.11
CA TRP A 96 18.19 6.05 5.25
C TRP A 96 17.78 7.53 5.40
N ALA A 97 16.49 7.81 5.61
CA ALA A 97 16.00 9.16 5.83
C ALA A 97 16.52 9.77 7.14
N PHE A 98 16.73 8.95 8.18
CA PHE A 98 17.28 9.41 9.47
C PHE A 98 18.81 9.38 9.54
N TYR A 99 19.45 8.35 8.96
CA TYR A 99 20.88 8.04 9.16
C TYR A 99 21.71 8.06 7.87
N GLY A 100 21.11 7.92 6.70
CA GLY A 100 21.81 7.76 5.41
C GLY A 100 22.58 9.00 4.94
N ARG A 101 22.50 10.12 5.67
CA ARG A 101 23.23 11.35 5.37
C ARG A 101 23.73 12.05 6.64
N GLY A 102 24.23 11.25 7.61
CA GLY A 102 24.77 11.73 8.88
C GLY A 102 26.11 12.49 8.79
N ASP A 103 26.81 12.42 7.65
CA ASP A 103 28.12 13.07 7.46
C ASP A 103 28.05 14.56 7.06
N GLY A 104 26.84 15.12 6.91
CA GLY A 104 26.62 16.52 6.59
C GLY A 104 26.04 17.27 7.78
N ASP A 105 26.67 18.37 8.14
CA ASP A 105 26.34 19.38 9.15
C ASP A 105 24.91 19.97 9.01
N PHE A 106 23.88 19.13 9.12
CA PHE A 106 22.47 19.51 9.04
C PHE A 106 21.87 19.55 10.44
N GLY A 107 22.35 20.53 11.21
CA GLY A 107 21.65 21.22 12.30
C GLY A 107 20.83 20.38 13.29
N SER A 108 20.06 21.11 14.08
CA SER A 108 19.11 20.56 15.05
C SER A 108 17.87 19.95 14.36
N ILE A 109 17.05 19.21 15.11
CA ILE A 109 15.80 18.61 14.60
C ILE A 109 14.85 19.67 14.00
N SER A 110 14.89 20.91 14.51
CA SER A 110 14.14 22.04 13.94
C SER A 110 14.61 22.44 12.55
N ASP A 111 15.93 22.45 12.30
CA ASP A 111 16.48 22.82 10.98
C ASP A 111 16.09 21.78 9.92
N ARG A 112 15.99 20.51 10.32
CA ARG A 112 15.51 19.41 9.46
C ARG A 112 14.00 19.52 9.19
N TRP A 113 13.22 20.00 10.14
CA TRP A 113 11.78 20.23 9.97
C TRP A 113 11.49 21.42 9.05
N GLU A 114 12.22 22.52 9.21
CA GLU A 114 12.11 23.68 8.30
C GLU A 114 12.57 23.34 6.89
N PHE A 115 13.66 22.58 6.75
CA PHE A 115 14.10 22.08 5.44
C PHE A 115 13.04 21.18 4.80
N LEU A 116 12.41 20.28 5.57
CA LEU A 116 11.30 19.46 5.07
C LEU A 116 10.13 20.31 4.61
N LEU A 117 9.70 21.30 5.38
CA LEU A 117 8.61 22.21 5.00
C LEU A 117 8.96 23.01 3.73
N SER A 118 10.18 23.56 3.66
CA SER A 118 10.65 24.28 2.48
C SER A 118 10.70 23.35 1.25
N TYR A 119 11.19 22.13 1.41
CA TYR A 119 11.26 21.12 0.35
C TYR A 119 9.87 20.70 -0.14
N LEU A 120 8.92 20.46 0.78
CA LEU A 120 7.53 20.13 0.45
C LEU A 120 6.81 21.28 -0.28
N SER A 121 7.16 22.52 0.00
CA SER A 121 6.58 23.68 -0.69
C SER A 121 7.18 23.91 -2.09
N SER A 122 8.45 23.57 -2.29
CA SER A 122 9.17 23.80 -3.55
C SER A 122 8.99 22.66 -4.55
N GLU A 123 8.93 21.42 -4.08
CA GLU A 123 8.83 20.23 -4.92
C GLU A 123 7.41 19.66 -4.91
N ARG A 124 6.68 19.89 -6.01
CA ARG A 124 5.30 19.38 -6.20
C ARG A 124 5.21 17.85 -6.06
N LEU A 125 6.28 17.14 -6.44
CA LEU A 125 6.37 15.69 -6.33
C LEU A 125 6.42 15.24 -4.86
N ALA A 126 7.22 15.91 -4.03
CA ALA A 126 7.33 15.59 -2.61
C ALA A 126 6.01 15.87 -1.88
N TYR A 127 5.32 16.96 -2.25
CA TYR A 127 3.98 17.27 -1.77
C TYR A 127 2.97 16.16 -2.10
N ALA A 128 2.99 15.62 -3.33
CA ALA A 128 2.12 14.52 -3.73
C ALA A 128 2.36 13.26 -2.88
N PHE A 129 3.61 12.91 -2.61
CA PHE A 129 3.96 11.76 -1.77
C PHE A 129 3.48 11.89 -0.32
N ILE A 130 3.44 13.10 0.25
CA ILE A 130 2.85 13.30 1.58
C ILE A 130 1.35 12.98 1.55
N TRP A 131 0.65 13.42 0.51
CA TRP A 131 -0.76 13.08 0.33
C TRP A 131 -0.96 11.58 0.15
N ASP A 132 -0.08 10.89 -0.58
CA ASP A 132 -0.12 9.43 -0.69
C ASP A 132 -0.01 8.77 0.68
N ILE A 133 0.95 9.18 1.50
CA ILE A 133 1.12 8.65 2.87
C ILE A 133 -0.16 8.87 3.69
N CYS A 134 -0.72 10.09 3.68
CA CYS A 134 -1.96 10.41 4.38
C CYS A 134 -3.12 9.52 3.92
N LEU A 135 -3.29 9.34 2.61
CA LEU A 135 -4.32 8.50 2.04
C LEU A 135 -4.09 7.02 2.39
N TYR A 136 -2.84 6.55 2.39
CA TYR A 136 -2.51 5.16 2.72
C TYR A 136 -2.78 4.84 4.18
N ILE A 137 -2.52 5.77 5.09
CA ILE A 137 -2.88 5.61 6.51
C ILE A 137 -4.40 5.41 6.69
N ILE A 138 -5.21 6.06 5.86
CA ILE A 138 -6.68 5.94 5.90
C ILE A 138 -7.17 4.68 5.19
N PHE A 139 -6.66 4.42 3.99
CA PHE A 139 -7.16 3.35 3.13
C PHE A 139 -6.65 1.98 3.51
N GLN A 140 -5.42 1.86 4.03
CA GLN A 140 -4.87 0.60 4.52
C GLN A 140 -5.79 -0.09 5.54
N PRO A 141 -6.16 0.52 6.68
CA PRO A 141 -7.00 -0.15 7.67
C PRO A 141 -8.40 -0.46 7.15
N TRP A 142 -8.92 0.36 6.24
CA TRP A 142 -10.23 0.15 5.63
C TRP A 142 -10.24 -1.02 4.64
N LEU A 143 -9.23 -1.12 3.77
CA LEU A 143 -9.08 -2.23 2.82
C LEU A 143 -8.79 -3.55 3.52
N ILE A 144 -7.84 -3.57 4.47
CA ILE A 144 -7.53 -4.76 5.26
C ILE A 144 -8.75 -5.20 6.06
N GLY A 145 -9.49 -4.25 6.64
CA GLY A 145 -10.66 -4.54 7.46
C GLY A 145 -11.80 -5.24 6.73
N ASP A 146 -12.01 -4.88 5.47
CA ASP A 146 -13.02 -5.51 4.62
C ASP A 146 -12.55 -6.86 4.05
N ASN A 147 -11.25 -7.14 4.09
CA ASN A 147 -10.63 -8.37 3.57
C ASN A 147 -10.08 -9.30 4.66
N LEU A 148 -10.54 -9.14 5.90
CA LEU A 148 -10.15 -10.01 7.01
C LEU A 148 -10.57 -11.47 6.82
N GLN A 149 -11.52 -11.74 5.91
CA GLN A 149 -11.98 -13.09 5.57
C GLN A 149 -10.92 -13.90 4.81
N ASN A 150 -10.01 -13.24 4.10
CA ASN A 150 -8.95 -13.91 3.33
C ASN A 150 -7.69 -14.18 4.16
N ILE A 151 -7.80 -14.08 5.49
CA ILE A 151 -6.67 -14.22 6.42
C ILE A 151 -6.87 -15.53 7.16
N GLN A 152 -5.77 -16.24 7.42
CA GLN A 152 -5.75 -17.42 8.28
C GLN A 152 -6.52 -17.17 9.59
N GLU A 153 -7.48 -18.05 9.92
CA GLU A 153 -8.43 -17.86 11.02
C GLU A 153 -7.74 -17.60 12.37
N ASP A 154 -6.57 -18.21 12.60
CA ASP A 154 -5.78 -18.05 13.83
C ASP A 154 -5.08 -16.68 13.93
N LYS A 155 -4.87 -15.99 12.80
CA LYS A 155 -4.16 -14.69 12.71
C LYS A 155 -5.09 -13.49 12.51
N VAL A 156 -6.38 -13.69 12.23
CA VAL A 156 -7.35 -12.60 11.99
C VAL A 156 -7.33 -11.57 13.11
N GLY A 157 -7.30 -12.01 14.38
CA GLY A 157 -7.29 -11.12 15.54
C GLY A 157 -6.07 -10.18 15.57
N MET A 158 -4.89 -10.72 15.23
CA MET A 158 -3.65 -9.97 15.15
C MET A 158 -3.68 -8.94 14.02
N VAL A 159 -4.06 -9.37 12.81
CA VAL A 159 -4.11 -8.46 11.63
C VAL A 159 -5.16 -7.36 11.82
N ARG A 160 -6.28 -7.66 12.49
CA ARG A 160 -7.31 -6.67 12.82
C ARG A 160 -6.79 -5.52 13.68
N TYR A 161 -5.84 -5.79 14.58
CA TYR A 161 -5.20 -4.75 15.38
C TYR A 161 -4.10 -4.03 14.58
N LEU A 162 -3.25 -4.80 13.89
CA LEU A 162 -2.11 -4.27 13.14
C LEU A 162 -2.51 -3.43 11.92
N ARG A 163 -3.74 -3.59 11.39
CA ARG A 163 -4.21 -2.84 10.22
C ARG A 163 -4.09 -1.32 10.33
N TYR A 164 -4.14 -0.78 11.56
CA TYR A 164 -4.02 0.65 11.85
C TYR A 164 -2.57 1.15 11.91
N VAL A 165 -1.59 0.24 11.96
CA VAL A 165 -0.19 0.60 12.01
C VAL A 165 0.33 0.75 10.57
N PRO A 166 0.75 1.96 10.14
CA PRO A 166 1.32 2.22 8.81
C PRO A 166 2.36 1.18 8.41
N VAL A 167 2.26 0.66 7.18
CA VAL A 167 3.16 -0.37 6.62
C VAL A 167 3.06 -1.74 7.31
N VAL A 168 3.16 -1.80 8.63
CA VAL A 168 3.12 -3.03 9.42
C VAL A 168 1.82 -3.80 9.22
N GLY A 169 0.68 -3.10 9.13
CA GLY A 169 -0.60 -3.73 8.84
C GLY A 169 -0.63 -4.45 7.49
N LEU A 170 -0.04 -3.86 6.46
CA LEU A 170 0.08 -4.51 5.13
C LEU A 170 1.05 -5.67 5.15
N VAL A 171 2.19 -5.53 5.82
CA VAL A 171 3.16 -6.64 5.96
C VAL A 171 2.48 -7.82 6.66
N ALA A 172 1.77 -7.57 7.75
CA ALA A 172 1.03 -8.60 8.48
C ALA A 172 -0.08 -9.23 7.61
N TYR A 173 -0.82 -8.42 6.86
CA TYR A 173 -1.82 -8.91 5.90
C TYR A 173 -1.19 -9.84 4.85
N CYS A 174 -0.10 -9.39 4.22
CA CYS A 174 0.60 -10.14 3.18
C CYS A 174 1.18 -11.47 3.67
N LEU A 175 1.66 -11.51 4.92
CA LEU A 175 2.22 -12.72 5.55
C LEU A 175 1.14 -13.71 5.99
N CYS A 176 -0.05 -13.22 6.35
CA CYS A 176 -1.15 -14.05 6.85
C CYS A 176 -2.25 -14.29 5.81
N LEU A 177 -2.03 -13.85 4.56
CA LEU A 177 -2.97 -14.04 3.46
C LEU A 177 -3.11 -15.53 3.18
N ASP A 178 -4.32 -16.04 3.31
CA ASP A 178 -4.67 -17.39 2.90
C ASP A 178 -5.23 -17.29 1.48
N VAL A 179 -4.45 -17.75 0.51
CA VAL A 179 -4.93 -17.86 -0.86
C VAL A 179 -5.61 -19.22 -0.92
N GLU A 180 -6.94 -19.25 -0.81
CA GLU A 180 -7.69 -20.46 -1.16
C GLU A 180 -7.25 -20.88 -2.56
N ASP A 181 -6.57 -22.02 -2.66
CA ASP A 181 -6.30 -22.65 -3.94
C ASP A 181 -7.67 -22.93 -4.56
N GLU A 182 -8.08 -22.12 -5.53
CA GLU A 182 -9.13 -22.48 -6.49
C GLU A 182 -8.64 -23.73 -7.25
N ASN A 183 -8.86 -24.91 -6.65
CA ASN A 183 -8.73 -26.22 -7.28
C ASN A 183 -10.06 -26.64 -7.92
#